data_AF-A0A7W0SVP4-F1
#
_entry.id   AF-A0A7W0SVP4-F1
#
_cell.length_a   1.000
_cell.length_b   1.000
_cell.length_c   1.000
_cell.angle_alpha   90.00
_cell.angle_beta   90.00
_cell.angle_gamma   90.00
#
_symmetry.space_group_name_H-M   'P 1'
#
loop_
_entity.id
_entity.type
_entity.pdbx_description
1 polymer ?
#
loop_
_entity_poly.entity_id
_entity_poly.type
_entity_poly.pdbx_seq_one_letter_code
_entity_poly.pdbx_strand_id
1 'polypeptide(L)' 'MSERLETAAKLYDEAAKELDRAARHCEVAAQHFRDNLVPRGAAHAWAARGHLLEAETRLDEQAREHSKRSSV' A
#
# COMPACT_ATOMS: atom_id res chain seq x y z
N MET A 1 11.25 -22.65 -6.53
CA MET A 1 11.49 -21.20 -6.49
C MET A 1 12.66 -20.95 -5.55
N SER A 2 13.60 -20.04 -5.86
CA SER A 2 14.63 -19.65 -4.87
C SER A 2 13.93 -18.90 -3.74
N GLU A 3 14.27 -19.18 -2.48
CA GLU A 3 13.76 -18.46 -1.30
C GLU A 3 13.84 -16.94 -1.47
N ARG A 4 14.88 -16.45 -2.16
CA ARG A 4 15.05 -15.03 -2.49
C ARG A 4 13.96 -14.47 -3.41
N LEU A 5 13.59 -15.23 -4.45
CA LEU A 5 12.54 -14.83 -5.39
C LEU A 5 11.17 -14.86 -4.69
N GLU A 6 10.98 -15.81 -3.79
CA GLU A 6 9.79 -15.91 -2.96
C GLU A 6 9.65 -14.70 -2.01
N THR A 7 10.74 -14.29 -1.35
CA THR A 7 10.74 -13.09 -0.50
C THR A 7 10.43 -11.82 -1.31
N ALA A 8 11.01 -11.67 -2.51
CA ALA A 8 10.70 -10.54 -3.37
C ALA A 8 9.23 -10.53 -3.81
N ALA A 9 8.69 -11.69 -4.21
CA ALA A 9 7.28 -11.82 -4.60
C ALA A 9 6.34 -11.42 -3.45
N LYS A 10 6.63 -11.86 -2.22
CA LYS A 10 5.84 -11.50 -1.02
C LYS A 10 5.75 -10.01 -0.79
N LEU A 11 6.84 -9.26 -0.98
CA LEU A 11 6.82 -7.79 -0.84
C LEU A 11 5.85 -7.15 -1.83
N TYR A 12 5.81 -7.65 -3.07
CA TYR A 12 4.87 -7.16 -4.08
C TYR A 12 3.43 -7.61 -3.81
N ASP A 13 3.21 -8.86 -3.35
CA ASP A 13 1.89 -9.34 -2.96
C ASP A 13 1.31 -8.53 -1.79
N GLU A 14 2.16 -8.16 -0.82
CA GLU A 14 1.78 -7.32 0.31
C GLU A 14 1.50 -5.88 -0.13
N ALA A 15 2.37 -5.29 -0.97
CA ALA A 15 2.14 -3.95 -1.52
C ALA A 15 0.82 -3.88 -2.30
N ALA A 16 0.52 -4.90 -3.12
CA ALA A 16 -0.74 -4.98 -3.86
C ALA A 16 -1.96 -5.01 -2.92
N LYS A 17 -1.91 -5.82 -1.86
CA LYS A 17 -2.99 -5.89 -0.85
C LYS A 17 -3.23 -4.54 -0.16
N GLU A 18 -2.16 -3.82 0.16
CA GLU A 18 -2.26 -2.50 0.77
C GLU A 18 -2.82 -1.47 -0.21
N LEU A 19 -2.41 -1.48 -1.48
CA LEU A 19 -2.98 -0.62 -2.53
C LEU A 19 -4.48 -0.89 -2.74
N ASP A 20 -4.91 -2.15 -2.76
CA ASP A 20 -6.32 -2.54 -2.84
C ASP A 20 -7.13 -2.06 -1.62
N ARG A 21 -6.52 -2.04 -0.43
CA ARG A 21 -7.15 -1.46 0.77
C ARG A 21 -7.24 0.04 0.66
N ALA A 22 -6.18 0.72 0.21
CA ALA A 22 -6.17 2.16 -0.01
C ALA A 22 -7.27 2.58 -0.98
N ALA A 23 -7.39 1.89 -2.12
CA ALA A 23 -8.43 2.15 -3.12
C ALA A 23 -9.84 2.04 -2.53
N ARG A 24 -10.14 0.94 -1.81
CA ARG A 24 -11.44 0.76 -1.13
C ARG A 24 -11.72 1.86 -0.11
N HIS A 25 -10.72 2.30 0.66
CA HIS A 25 -10.89 3.42 1.59
C HIS A 25 -11.19 4.73 0.87
N CYS A 26 -10.56 5.01 -0.29
CA CYS A 26 -10.87 6.18 -1.11
C CYS A 26 -12.32 6.15 -1.61
N GLU A 27 -12.81 5.01 -2.10
CA GLU A 27 -14.19 4.84 -2.56
C GLU A 27 -15.20 5.14 -1.46
N VAL A 28 -14.98 4.58 -0.25
CA VAL A 28 -15.85 4.81 0.91
C VAL A 28 -15.77 6.27 1.39
N ALA A 29 -14.57 6.86 1.43
CA ALA A 29 -14.41 8.28 1.77
C ALA A 29 -15.21 9.18 0.83
N ALA A 30 -15.11 8.92 -0.48
CA ALA A 30 -15.85 9.67 -1.50
C ALA A 30 -17.37 9.54 -1.34
N GLN A 31 -17.87 8.34 -1.02
CA GLN A 31 -19.28 8.14 -0.71
C GLN A 31 -19.70 8.93 0.55
N HIS A 32 -18.93 8.85 1.63
CA HIS A 32 -19.22 9.61 2.85
C HIS A 32 -19.22 11.13 2.64
N PHE A 33 -18.31 11.67 1.82
CA PHE A 33 -18.33 13.09 1.48
C PHE A 33 -19.56 13.46 0.65
N ARG A 34 -19.99 12.63 -0.32
CA ARG A 34 -21.25 12.84 -1.06
C ARG A 34 -22.48 12.83 -0.16
N ASP A 35 -22.44 12.03 0.91
CA ASP A 35 -23.52 11.93 1.91
C ASP A 35 -23.43 13.00 3.02
N ASN A 36 -22.52 13.97 2.92
CA ASN A 36 -22.22 15.00 3.92
C ASN A 36 -21.77 14.46 5.30
N LEU A 37 -21.25 13.23 5.35
CA LEU A 37 -20.71 12.57 6.56
C LEU A 37 -19.22 12.88 6.76
N VAL A 38 -18.89 14.17 6.94
CA VAL A 38 -17.51 14.69 6.92
C VAL A 38 -16.54 13.96 7.86
N PRO A 39 -16.84 13.72 9.15
CA PRO A 39 -15.87 13.05 10.03
C PRO A 39 -15.56 11.61 9.59
N ARG A 40 -16.56 10.90 9.06
CA ARG A 40 -16.39 9.53 8.54
C ARG A 40 -15.59 9.53 7.25
N GLY A 41 -15.88 10.46 6.34
CA GLY A 41 -15.12 10.64 5.09
C GLY A 41 -13.64 10.90 5.37
N ALA A 42 -13.33 11.81 6.31
CA ALA A 42 -11.96 12.13 6.70
C ALA A 42 -11.23 10.92 7.32
N ALA A 43 -11.90 10.14 8.17
CA ALA A 43 -11.30 8.94 8.76
C ALA A 43 -10.88 7.92 7.68
N HIS A 44 -11.74 7.66 6.69
CA HIS A 44 -11.40 6.78 5.58
C HIS A 44 -10.30 7.36 4.69
N ALA A 45 -10.28 8.68 4.45
CA ALA A 45 -9.21 9.32 3.69
C ALA A 45 -7.83 9.15 4.37
N TRP A 46 -7.77 9.30 5.70
CA TRP A 46 -6.53 9.05 6.44
C TRP A 46 -6.12 7.59 6.47
N ALA A 47 -7.09 6.66 6.56
CA ALA A 47 -6.81 5.24 6.43
C ALA A 47 -6.25 4.87 5.05
N ALA A 48 -6.81 5.43 3.97
CA ALA A 48 -6.29 5.26 2.62
C ALA A 48 -4.83 5.70 2.50
N ARG A 49 -4.49 6.86 3.07
CA ARG A 49 -3.11 7.36 3.11
C ARG A 49 -2.19 6.43 3.90
N GLY A 50 -2.64 5.87 5.02
CA GLY A 50 -1.87 4.90 5.80
C GLY A 50 -1.50 3.66 4.97
N HIS A 51 -2.48 3.09 4.28
CA HIS A 51 -2.26 1.94 3.40
C HIS A 51 -1.34 2.26 2.21
N LEU A 52 -1.44 3.46 1.62
CA LEU A 52 -0.52 3.90 0.58
C LEU A 52 0.94 3.93 1.07
N LEU A 53 1.17 4.50 2.25
CA LEU A 53 2.52 4.59 2.84
C LEU A 53 3.08 3.20 3.20
N GLU A 54 2.23 2.27 3.64
CA GLU A 54 2.66 0.89 3.90
C GLU A 54 3.06 0.17 2.60
N ALA A 55 2.29 0.35 1.52
CA ALA A 55 2.63 -0.17 0.20
C ALA A 55 3.97 0.39 -0.30
N GLU A 56 4.17 1.70 -0.19
CA GLU A 56 5.43 2.38 -0.53
C GLU A 56 6.60 1.80 0.28
N THR A 57 6.41 1.57 1.58
CA THR A 57 7.43 0.96 2.44
C THR A 57 7.87 -0.42 1.95
N ARG A 58 6.94 -1.26 1.49
CA ARG A 58 7.25 -2.59 0.93
C ARG A 58 7.98 -2.51 -0.40
N LEU A 59 7.60 -1.57 -1.26
CA LEU A 59 8.29 -1.32 -2.53
C LEU A 59 9.72 -0.81 -2.31
N ASP A 60 9.90 0.10 -1.35
CA ASP A 60 11.20 0.60 -0.94
C ASP A 60 12.11 -0.50 -0.37
N GLU A 61 11.55 -1.42 0.41
CA GLU A 61 12.29 -2.58 0.92
C GLU A 61 12.81 -3.45 -0.22
N GLN A 62 11.97 -3.74 -1.21
CA GLN A 62 12.38 -4.48 -2.38
C GLN A 62 13.47 -3.73 -3.18
N ALA A 63 13.31 -2.42 -3.36
CA ALA A 63 14.28 -1.60 -4.08
C ALA A 63 15.65 -1.60 -3.38
N ARG A 64 15.68 -1.51 -2.04
CA ARG A 64 16.90 -1.63 -1.25
C ARG A 64 17.56 -3.01 -1.42
N GLU A 65 16.77 -4.08 -1.39
CA GLU A 65 17.29 -5.44 -1.60
C GLU A 65 17.84 -5.64 -3.02
N HIS A 66 17.22 -5.03 -4.02
CA HIS A 66 17.75 -5.03 -5.39
C HIS A 66 19.06 -4.24 -5.48
N SER A 67 19.11 -3.03 -4.94
CA SER A 67 20.29 -2.17 -4.99
C SER A 67 21.53 -2.80 -4.36
N LYS A 68 21.39 -3.47 -3.20
CA LYS A 68 22.51 -4.19 -2.53
C LYS A 68 23.15 -5.26 -3.43
N ARG A 69 22.42 -5.76 -4.42
CA ARG A 69 22.84 -6.88 -5.27
C ARG A 69 23.33 -6.44 -6.63
N SER A 70 22.80 -5.32 -7.15
CA SER A 70 23.21 -4.75 -8.42
C SER A 70 24.50 -3.93 -8.34
N SER A 71 25.01 -3.67 -7.12
CA SER A 71 26.29 -2.99 -6.87
C SER A 71 27.50 -3.94 -6.74
N VAL A 72 27.40 -5.17 -7.25
CA VAL A 72 28.49 -6.17 -7.30
C VAL A 72 28.93 -6.39 -8.73
#